data_AF-A0A1I3TBP5-F1
#
_entry.id   AF-A0A1I3TBP5-F1
#
_cell.length_a   1.000
_cell.length_b   1.000
_cell.length_c   1.000
_cell.angle_alpha   90.00
_cell.angle_beta   90.00
_cell.angle_gamma   90.00
#
_symmetry.space_group_name_H-M   'P 1'
#
loop_
_entity.id
_entity.type
_entity.pdbx_description
1 polymer ?
#
loop_
_entity_poly.entity_id
_entity_poly.type
_entity_poly.pdbx_seq_one_letter_code
_entity_poly.pdbx_strand_id
1 'polypeptide(L)'
;MNHYATSLKRSFWQRINKPRLPAAYQAGLTLNKLERNLQPYPCEWADSGELLVYPEGELVVRVSERVKTLFMAFIVYTRFSIAGTISQPLNADIQVKTGGTLRKKQIRFVSQQKEGMALIAQLENYPIIRQTLEELDFRLCSLKITDGKWHCEIEHFAASEMVSRIPATRRYLRLTSQQRHRLLSALHLIDQLMKKLFQQ
;
A
#
# COMPACT_ATOMS: atom_id res chain seq x y z
N MET A 1 -28.11 31.99 6.34
CA MET A 1 -27.10 32.77 5.58
C MET A 1 -25.73 32.51 6.18
N ASN A 2 -24.89 31.76 5.46
CA ASN A 2 -23.43 31.84 5.31
C ASN A 2 -22.65 32.86 6.17
N HIS A 3 -21.43 32.63 6.69
CA HIS A 3 -20.28 31.86 6.20
C HIS A 3 -19.38 31.43 7.38
N TYR A 4 -18.91 30.18 7.42
CA TYR A 4 -17.66 29.83 8.10
C TYR A 4 -16.63 29.44 7.05
N ALA A 5 -15.78 30.40 6.69
CA ALA A 5 -14.50 30.14 6.04
C ALA A 5 -13.43 30.24 7.11
N THR A 6 -12.94 29.09 7.59
CA THR A 6 -11.66 29.04 8.32
C THR A 6 -10.76 28.06 7.63
N SER A 7 -10.00 28.63 6.70
CA SER A 7 -8.80 28.09 6.08
C SER A 7 -7.94 27.34 7.10
N LEU A 8 -7.79 26.03 6.90
CA LEU A 8 -6.83 25.20 7.62
C LEU A 8 -5.43 25.69 7.24
N LYS A 9 -4.82 26.47 8.14
CA LYS A 9 -3.41 26.87 8.08
C LYS A 9 -2.56 25.62 7.93
N ARG A 10 -2.13 25.32 6.70
CA ARG A 10 -1.06 24.36 6.40
C ARG A 10 0.16 24.76 7.23
N SER A 11 0.47 23.93 8.21
CA SER A 11 1.50 24.18 9.21
C SER A 11 2.85 24.51 8.55
N PHE A 12 3.41 25.66 8.90
CA PHE A 12 4.75 26.12 8.52
C PHE A 12 5.84 25.03 8.73
N TRP A 13 5.65 24.18 9.73
CA TRP A 13 6.51 23.03 10.03
C TRP A 13 6.49 21.93 8.96
N GLN A 14 5.39 21.75 8.23
CA GLN A 14 5.31 20.79 7.10
C GLN A 14 6.09 21.27 5.86
N ARG A 15 6.36 22.58 5.72
CA ARG A 15 7.18 23.13 4.62
C ARG A 15 8.68 23.05 4.91
N ILE A 16 9.08 23.18 6.17
CA ILE A 16 10.50 23.19 6.56
C ILE A 16 11.06 21.76 6.68
N ASN A 17 10.21 20.78 7.04
CA ASN A 17 10.60 19.38 7.18
C ASN A 17 10.28 18.51 5.96
N LYS A 18 10.14 19.07 4.75
CA LYS A 18 10.08 18.20 3.56
C LYS A 18 11.47 17.58 3.37
N PRO A 19 11.63 16.25 3.54
CA PRO A 19 12.90 15.61 3.29
C PRO A 19 13.30 15.89 1.84
N ARG A 20 14.47 16.49 1.65
CA ARG A 20 15.02 16.71 0.31
C ARG A 20 15.22 15.34 -0.33
N LEU A 21 14.64 15.18 -1.52
CA LEU A 21 14.82 13.96 -2.29
C LEU A 21 16.29 13.87 -2.73
N PRO A 22 16.88 12.66 -2.79
CA PRO A 22 18.22 12.47 -3.29
C PRO A 22 18.38 13.02 -4.71
N ALA A 23 19.50 13.68 -5.01
CA ALA A 23 19.70 14.34 -6.31
C ALA A 23 19.58 13.39 -7.53
N ALA A 24 19.89 12.10 -7.35
CA ALA A 24 19.79 11.09 -8.39
C ALA A 24 18.41 10.39 -8.46
N TYR A 25 17.45 10.79 -7.62
CA TYR A 25 16.07 10.31 -7.71
C TYR A 25 15.38 10.97 -8.90
N GLN A 26 14.68 10.17 -9.70
CA GLN A 26 13.85 10.62 -10.80
C GLN A 26 12.48 9.98 -10.64
N ALA A 27 11.46 10.81 -10.46
CA ALA A 27 10.10 10.35 -10.25
C ALA A 27 9.59 9.54 -11.45
N GLY A 28 8.91 8.43 -11.17
CA GLY A 28 8.27 7.59 -12.17
C GLY A 28 9.18 6.57 -12.85
N LEU A 29 10.51 6.66 -12.70
CA LEU A 29 11.41 5.64 -13.27
C LEU A 29 11.15 4.23 -12.71
N THR A 30 10.83 4.12 -11.42
CA THR A 30 10.55 2.80 -10.81
C THR A 30 9.16 2.33 -11.22
N LEU A 31 8.18 3.23 -11.29
CA LEU A 31 6.83 2.89 -11.79
C LEU A 31 6.83 2.46 -13.26
N ASN A 32 7.61 3.09 -14.15
CA ASN A 32 7.76 2.66 -15.55
C ASN A 32 8.26 1.20 -15.65
N LYS A 33 9.17 0.80 -14.76
CA LYS A 33 9.63 -0.59 -14.68
C LYS A 33 8.53 -1.48 -14.13
N LEU A 34 7.83 -1.04 -13.09
CA LEU A 34 6.73 -1.79 -12.48
C LEU A 34 5.57 -2.01 -13.46
N GLU A 35 5.18 -1.02 -14.25
CA GLU A 35 4.11 -1.14 -15.27
C GLU A 35 4.33 -2.35 -16.18
N ARG A 36 5.57 -2.55 -16.64
CA ARG A 36 5.95 -3.75 -17.43
C ARG A 36 5.82 -5.05 -16.65
N ASN A 37 6.08 -5.01 -15.34
CA ASN A 37 5.89 -6.16 -14.46
C ASN A 37 4.42 -6.44 -14.16
N LEU A 38 3.53 -5.47 -14.32
CA LEU A 38 2.09 -5.62 -14.04
C LEU A 38 1.32 -6.25 -15.21
N GLN A 39 1.91 -6.36 -16.40
CA GLN A 39 1.30 -7.06 -17.53
C GLN A 39 0.84 -8.49 -17.19
N PRO A 40 -0.40 -8.90 -17.49
CA PRO A 40 -1.29 -8.31 -18.49
C PRO A 40 -2.30 -7.29 -17.93
N TYR A 41 -2.21 -6.90 -16.66
CA TYR A 41 -3.21 -6.01 -16.07
C TYR A 41 -3.10 -4.60 -16.68
N PRO A 42 -4.20 -4.03 -17.21
CA PRO A 42 -4.20 -2.66 -17.73
C PRO A 42 -3.71 -1.66 -16.68
N CYS A 43 -2.90 -0.72 -17.12
CA CYS A 43 -2.34 0.33 -16.29
C CYS A 43 -2.58 1.70 -16.93
N GLU A 44 -2.78 2.72 -16.10
CA GLU A 44 -2.97 4.11 -16.52
C GLU A 44 -2.20 5.03 -15.58
N TRP A 45 -1.54 6.05 -16.13
CA TRP A 45 -0.87 7.06 -15.33
C TRP A 45 -1.85 8.16 -14.92
N ALA A 46 -1.98 8.39 -13.62
CA ALA A 46 -2.76 9.52 -13.10
C ALA A 46 -1.94 10.81 -13.10
N ASP A 47 -2.61 11.96 -13.20
CA ASP A 47 -1.98 13.29 -13.12
C ASP A 47 -1.18 13.54 -11.83
N SER A 48 -1.49 12.78 -10.77
CA SER A 48 -0.78 12.80 -9.49
C SER A 48 0.63 12.18 -9.55
N GLY A 49 1.01 11.53 -10.65
CA GLY A 49 2.23 10.74 -10.77
C GLY A 49 2.11 9.34 -10.16
N GLU A 50 0.89 8.89 -9.89
CA GLU A 50 0.58 7.52 -9.48
C GLU A 50 0.25 6.65 -10.70
N LEU A 51 0.53 5.35 -10.60
CA LEU A 51 0.10 4.36 -11.57
C LEU A 51 -1.18 3.68 -11.06
N LEU A 52 -2.25 3.75 -11.85
CA LEU A 52 -3.49 3.04 -11.62
C LEU A 52 -3.41 1.68 -12.30
N VAL A 53 -3.85 0.62 -11.61
CA VAL A 53 -3.87 -0.76 -12.12
C VAL A 53 -5.27 -1.30 -12.00
N TYR A 54 -5.75 -1.94 -13.06
CA TYR A 54 -7.12 -2.45 -13.18
C TYR A 54 -7.11 -3.99 -13.26
N PRO A 55 -6.97 -4.70 -12.12
CA PRO A 55 -6.83 -6.14 -12.13
C PRO A 55 -8.10 -6.88 -12.59
N GLU A 56 -9.26 -6.56 -12.01
CA GLU A 56 -10.55 -7.17 -12.33
C GLU A 56 -11.71 -6.35 -11.74
N GLY A 57 -12.84 -6.31 -12.45
CA GLY A 57 -14.07 -5.63 -12.02
C GLY A 57 -13.86 -4.13 -11.80
N GLU A 58 -14.47 -3.60 -10.74
CA GLU A 58 -14.38 -2.17 -10.36
C GLU A 58 -13.15 -1.86 -9.49
N LEU A 59 -12.26 -2.83 -9.25
CA LEU A 59 -11.10 -2.62 -8.39
C LEU A 59 -10.07 -1.74 -9.09
N VAL A 60 -9.74 -0.62 -8.46
CA VAL A 60 -8.63 0.26 -8.88
C VAL A 60 -7.54 0.24 -7.83
N VAL A 61 -6.39 -0.32 -8.18
CA VAL A 61 -5.20 -0.29 -7.32
C VAL A 61 -4.34 0.91 -7.68
N ARG A 62 -4.17 1.83 -6.72
CA ARG A 62 -3.27 2.99 -6.84
C ARG A 62 -1.87 2.62 -6.39
N VAL A 63 -0.89 2.89 -7.24
CA VAL A 63 0.52 2.62 -6.97
C VAL A 63 1.33 3.91 -6.97
N SER A 64 2.03 4.16 -5.86
CA SER A 64 2.83 5.37 -5.67
C SER A 64 4.27 5.03 -5.32
N GLU A 65 5.23 5.84 -5.77
CA GLU A 65 6.62 5.77 -5.29
C GLU A 65 6.78 6.40 -3.91
N ARG A 66 7.69 5.82 -3.13
CA ARG A 66 8.17 6.33 -1.86
C ARG A 66 9.69 6.23 -1.85
N VAL A 67 10.35 7.26 -1.31
CA VAL A 67 11.81 7.33 -1.27
C VAL A 67 12.28 7.27 0.18
N LYS A 68 13.16 6.31 0.48
CA LYS A 68 13.86 6.19 1.76
C LYS A 68 15.33 6.47 1.55
N THR A 69 15.81 7.57 2.12
CA THR A 69 17.24 7.92 2.13
C THR A 69 17.99 7.03 3.12
N LEU A 70 19.18 6.59 2.73
CA LEU A 70 20.11 5.78 3.53
C LEU A 70 21.50 6.44 3.52
N PHE A 71 22.44 5.90 4.29
CA PHE A 71 23.84 6.33 4.21
C PHE A 71 24.40 5.99 2.82
N MET A 72 24.80 7.02 2.06
CA MET A 72 25.37 6.91 0.71
C MET A 72 24.47 6.19 -0.33
N ALA A 73 23.19 6.02 -0.04
CA ALA A 73 22.24 5.34 -0.92
C ALA A 73 20.81 5.85 -0.69
N PHE A 74 19.89 5.43 -1.55
CA PHE A 74 18.47 5.53 -1.29
C PHE A 74 17.73 4.36 -1.92
N ILE A 75 16.55 4.07 -1.40
CA ILE A 75 15.63 3.08 -1.97
C ILE A 75 14.40 3.82 -2.44
N VAL A 76 14.04 3.64 -3.71
CA VAL A 76 12.71 3.93 -4.22
C VAL A 76 11.90 2.67 -4.09
N TYR A 77 10.72 2.75 -3.53
CA TYR A 77 9.85 1.59 -3.43
C TYR A 77 8.41 1.95 -3.72
N THR A 78 7.64 0.95 -4.13
CA THR A 78 6.24 1.16 -4.49
C THR A 78 5.32 0.74 -3.36
N ARG A 79 4.28 1.55 -3.20
CA ARG A 79 3.15 1.30 -2.31
C ARG A 79 1.94 1.02 -3.18
N PHE A 80 1.27 -0.11 -2.96
CA PHE A 80 0.00 -0.45 -3.58
C PHE A 80 -1.12 -0.15 -2.61
N SER A 81 -2.19 0.46 -3.10
CA SER A 81 -3.31 0.79 -2.25
C SER A 81 -4.65 0.76 -2.94
N ILE A 82 -5.66 0.42 -2.16
CA ILE A 82 -7.06 0.42 -2.55
C ILE A 82 -7.83 1.17 -1.47
N ALA A 83 -8.96 1.75 -1.84
CA ALA A 83 -9.79 2.51 -0.91
C ALA A 83 -11.25 2.43 -1.32
N GLY A 84 -12.12 2.62 -0.34
CA GLY A 84 -13.55 2.75 -0.56
C GLY A 84 -14.22 3.49 0.60
N THR A 85 -15.54 3.54 0.56
CA THR A 85 -16.36 4.19 1.59
C THR A 85 -17.17 3.17 2.36
N ILE A 86 -17.48 3.51 3.61
CA ILE A 86 -18.44 2.81 4.45
C ILE A 86 -19.50 3.81 4.92
N SER A 87 -20.73 3.35 5.08
CA SER A 87 -21.85 4.18 5.54
C SER A 87 -21.91 4.35 7.06
N GLN A 88 -21.24 3.48 7.80
CA GLN A 88 -21.29 3.43 9.26
C GLN A 88 -20.08 4.11 9.94
N PRO A 89 -20.26 4.73 11.10
CA PRO A 89 -19.16 5.31 11.87
C PRO A 89 -18.31 4.19 12.47
N LEU A 90 -17.11 3.98 11.89
CA LEU A 90 -16.15 2.98 12.33
C LEU A 90 -14.75 3.58 12.24
N ASN A 91 -13.95 3.44 13.29
CA ASN A 91 -12.53 3.79 13.28
C ASN A 91 -11.71 2.55 13.58
N ALA A 92 -10.86 2.14 12.64
CA ALA A 92 -10.03 0.94 12.78
C ALA A 92 -8.64 1.18 12.19
N ASP A 93 -7.58 0.78 12.88
CA ASP A 93 -6.22 0.73 12.38
C ASP A 93 -5.66 -0.68 12.63
N ILE A 94 -5.71 -1.48 11.57
CA ILE A 94 -5.25 -2.86 11.58
C ILE A 94 -3.90 -2.92 10.88
N GLN A 95 -2.92 -3.45 11.60
CA GLN A 95 -1.59 -3.73 11.08
C GLN A 95 -1.43 -5.23 10.86
N VAL A 96 -0.80 -5.61 9.76
CA VAL A 96 -0.46 -7.00 9.48
C VAL A 96 0.99 -7.23 9.91
N LYS A 97 1.18 -8.04 10.96
CA LYS A 97 2.49 -8.40 11.47
C LYS A 97 2.88 -9.77 10.93
N THR A 98 4.13 -9.84 10.45
CA THR A 98 4.74 -11.09 10.03
C THR A 98 5.54 -11.66 11.19
N GLY A 99 5.39 -12.96 11.44
CA GLY A 99 6.20 -13.75 12.36
C GLY A 99 6.39 -15.17 11.82
N GLY A 100 6.58 -16.13 12.72
CA GLY A 100 6.78 -17.54 12.39
C GLY A 100 8.25 -17.96 12.45
N THR A 101 8.56 -19.08 11.81
CA THR A 101 9.93 -19.63 11.77
C THR A 101 10.55 -19.37 10.40
N LEU A 102 11.86 -19.61 10.26
CA LEU A 102 12.56 -19.49 8.98
C LEU A 102 11.92 -20.32 7.86
N ARG A 103 11.24 -21.43 8.19
CA ARG A 103 10.59 -22.33 7.22
C ARG A 103 9.12 -21.99 6.96
N LYS A 104 8.45 -21.28 7.85
CA LYS A 104 7.02 -20.98 7.71
C LYS A 104 6.71 -19.57 8.23
N LYS A 105 6.43 -18.68 7.28
CA LYS A 105 5.89 -17.35 7.55
C LYS A 105 4.48 -17.49 8.14
N GLN A 106 4.20 -16.73 9.18
CA GLN A 106 2.88 -16.63 9.78
C GLN A 106 2.44 -15.18 9.82
N ILE A 107 1.17 -14.93 9.51
CA ILE A 107 0.57 -13.60 9.59
C ILE A 107 -0.24 -13.46 10.88
N ARG A 108 -0.23 -12.27 11.47
CA ARG A 108 -1.18 -11.88 12.52
C ARG A 108 -1.71 -10.49 12.23
N PHE A 109 -3.03 -10.34 12.29
CA PHE A 109 -3.65 -9.03 12.30
C PHE A 109 -3.63 -8.48 13.73
N VAL A 110 -3.26 -7.22 13.90
CA VAL A 110 -3.22 -6.57 15.22
C VAL A 110 -3.84 -5.18 15.13
N SER A 111 -4.59 -4.82 16.17
CA SER A 111 -5.17 -3.50 16.36
C SER A 111 -5.09 -3.13 17.83
N GLN A 112 -4.98 -1.85 18.14
CA GLN A 112 -5.12 -1.32 19.51
C GLN A 112 -6.54 -0.79 19.77
N GLN A 113 -7.36 -0.68 18.74
CA GLN A 113 -8.73 -0.16 18.78
C GLN A 113 -9.73 -1.30 18.87
N LYS A 114 -10.78 -1.15 19.69
CA LYS A 114 -11.82 -2.15 19.92
C LYS A 114 -12.55 -2.52 18.63
N GLU A 115 -12.89 -1.52 17.83
CA GLU A 115 -13.50 -1.64 16.50
C GLU A 115 -12.58 -2.39 15.53
N GLY A 116 -11.28 -2.10 15.56
CA GLY A 116 -10.29 -2.84 14.78
C GLY A 116 -10.17 -4.30 15.21
N MET A 117 -10.28 -4.62 16.50
CA MET A 117 -10.32 -6.02 16.98
C MET A 117 -11.59 -6.75 16.52
N ALA A 118 -12.74 -6.08 16.48
CA ALA A 118 -13.97 -6.65 15.93
C ALA A 118 -13.85 -6.92 14.42
N LEU A 119 -13.23 -6.02 13.67
CA LEU A 119 -12.97 -6.23 12.24
C LEU A 119 -11.92 -7.32 12.01
N ILE A 120 -10.92 -7.47 12.88
CA ILE A 120 -10.00 -8.61 12.86
C ILE A 120 -10.76 -9.92 13.02
N ALA A 121 -11.71 -10.00 13.97
CA ALA A 121 -12.54 -11.21 14.12
C ALA A 121 -13.32 -11.54 12.83
N GLN A 122 -13.76 -10.54 12.07
CA GLN A 122 -14.35 -10.76 10.75
C GLN A 122 -13.32 -11.24 9.72
N LEU A 123 -12.12 -10.66 9.68
CA LEU A 123 -11.02 -11.11 8.80
C LEU A 123 -10.64 -12.57 9.05
N GLU A 124 -10.66 -13.04 10.30
CA GLU A 124 -10.33 -14.43 10.63
C GLU A 124 -11.33 -15.45 10.05
N ASN A 125 -12.57 -15.03 9.76
CA ASN A 125 -13.55 -15.88 9.07
C ASN A 125 -13.20 -16.12 7.59
N TYR A 126 -12.18 -15.43 7.06
CA TYR A 126 -11.72 -15.53 5.66
C TYR A 126 -10.24 -15.96 5.62
N PRO A 127 -9.93 -17.23 5.92
CA PRO A 127 -8.55 -17.71 6.02
C PRO A 127 -7.75 -17.53 4.72
N ILE A 128 -8.41 -17.46 3.57
CA ILE A 128 -7.77 -17.22 2.27
C ILE A 128 -7.00 -15.89 2.22
N ILE A 129 -7.47 -14.83 2.92
CA ILE A 129 -6.77 -13.54 2.99
C ILE A 129 -5.44 -13.72 3.70
N ARG A 130 -5.48 -14.35 4.88
CA ARG A 130 -4.30 -14.66 5.69
C ARG A 130 -3.30 -15.53 4.92
N GLN A 131 -3.77 -16.62 4.30
CA GLN A 131 -2.93 -17.52 3.51
C GLN A 131 -2.27 -16.80 2.32
N THR A 132 -3.00 -15.93 1.63
CA THR A 132 -2.45 -15.14 0.51
C THR A 132 -1.36 -14.18 1.01
N LEU A 133 -1.55 -13.55 2.17
CA LEU A 133 -0.55 -12.67 2.79
C LEU A 133 0.67 -13.44 3.35
N GLU A 134 0.51 -14.69 3.76
CA GLU A 134 1.62 -15.58 4.16
C GLU A 134 2.55 -15.88 2.99
N GLU A 135 2.02 -15.95 1.78
CA GLU A 135 2.76 -16.21 0.53
C GLU A 135 3.33 -14.95 -0.14
N LEU A 136 2.95 -13.76 0.35
CA LEU A 136 3.31 -12.46 -0.24
C LEU A 136 4.55 -11.85 0.42
N ASP A 137 5.49 -11.32 -0.37
CA ASP A 137 6.69 -10.67 0.18
C ASP A 137 6.49 -9.16 0.39
N PHE A 138 5.98 -8.77 1.57
CA PHE A 138 5.72 -7.37 1.91
C PHE A 138 6.49 -6.86 3.14
N ARG A 139 6.77 -5.55 3.15
CA ARG A 139 7.38 -4.79 4.25
C ARG A 139 6.32 -4.26 5.21
N LEU A 140 5.22 -3.76 4.66
CA LEU A 140 4.10 -3.22 5.40
C LEU A 140 2.81 -3.68 4.74
N CYS A 141 1.84 -4.07 5.56
CA CYS A 141 0.46 -4.23 5.14
C CYS A 141 -0.43 -3.70 6.26
N SER A 142 -1.41 -2.89 5.89
CA SER A 142 -2.35 -2.30 6.85
C SER A 142 -3.72 -2.06 6.23
N LEU A 143 -4.74 -2.08 7.07
CA LEU A 143 -6.11 -1.69 6.74
C LEU A 143 -6.54 -0.63 7.74
N LYS A 144 -6.87 0.56 7.25
CA LYS A 144 -7.30 1.69 8.06
C LYS A 144 -8.69 2.13 7.67
N ILE A 145 -9.48 2.52 8.65
CA ILE A 145 -10.81 3.07 8.50
C ILE A 145 -10.88 4.32 9.37
N THR A 146 -11.16 5.45 8.74
CA THR A 146 -11.28 6.75 9.39
C THR A 146 -12.23 7.61 8.57
N ASP A 147 -13.13 8.35 9.22
CA ASP A 147 -14.05 9.30 8.60
C ASP A 147 -14.89 8.69 7.45
N GLY A 148 -15.43 7.49 7.67
CA GLY A 148 -16.28 6.79 6.69
C GLY A 148 -15.52 6.30 5.44
N LYS A 149 -14.19 6.36 5.45
CA LYS A 149 -13.33 5.87 4.37
C LYS A 149 -12.44 4.77 4.87
N TRP A 150 -12.30 3.73 4.08
CA TRP A 150 -11.33 2.68 4.33
C TRP A 150 -10.22 2.71 3.29
N HIS A 151 -9.03 2.31 3.70
CA HIS A 151 -7.83 2.23 2.89
C HIS A 151 -7.03 1.00 3.27
N CYS A 152 -6.70 0.17 2.28
CA CYS A 152 -5.73 -0.89 2.45
C CYS A 152 -4.45 -0.54 1.71
N GLU A 153 -3.32 -0.77 2.36
CA GLU A 153 -1.99 -0.49 1.86
C GLU A 153 -1.12 -1.74 1.94
N ILE A 154 -0.38 -2.02 0.88
CA ILE A 154 0.69 -3.02 0.86
C ILE A 154 1.95 -2.39 0.26
N GLU A 155 3.02 -2.35 1.04
CA GLU A 155 4.37 -2.05 0.56
C GLU A 155 5.10 -3.36 0.26
N HIS A 156 5.25 -3.69 -1.02
CA HIS A 156 5.94 -4.92 -1.43
C HIS A 156 7.48 -4.78 -1.29
N PHE A 157 8.21 -5.88 -1.06
CA PHE A 157 9.69 -5.86 -1.06
C PHE A 157 10.25 -5.65 -2.47
N ALA A 158 9.77 -6.45 -3.43
CA ALA A 158 10.00 -6.22 -4.86
C ALA A 158 9.30 -4.96 -5.37
N ALA A 159 9.44 -4.66 -6.67
CA ALA A 159 9.05 -3.36 -7.25
C ALA A 159 9.75 -2.18 -6.55
N SER A 160 10.98 -2.41 -6.14
CA SER A 160 11.83 -1.41 -5.48
C SER A 160 13.15 -1.28 -6.22
N GLU A 161 13.74 -0.10 -6.13
CA GLU A 161 15.01 0.22 -6.74
C GLU A 161 15.96 0.77 -5.68
N MET A 162 17.10 0.11 -5.52
CA MET A 162 18.19 0.60 -4.68
C MET A 162 19.18 1.37 -5.55
N VAL A 163 19.55 2.56 -5.11
CA VAL A 163 20.54 3.41 -5.77
C VAL A 163 21.64 3.75 -4.77
N SER A 164 22.87 3.33 -5.05
CA SER A 164 24.04 3.58 -4.22
C SER A 164 25.01 4.54 -4.89
N ARG A 165 25.72 5.35 -4.10
CA ARG A 165 26.76 6.26 -4.59
C ARG A 165 28.12 5.58 -4.72
N ILE A 166 28.47 4.66 -3.82
CA ILE A 166 29.76 3.94 -3.84
C ILE A 166 29.53 2.44 -3.48
N PRO A 167 29.82 1.49 -4.40
CA PRO A 167 30.00 1.74 -5.84
C PRO A 167 28.73 2.38 -6.41
N ALA A 168 28.86 3.13 -7.50
CA ALA A 168 27.70 3.74 -8.17
C ALA A 168 26.87 2.63 -8.82
N THR A 169 25.76 2.25 -8.21
CA THR A 169 24.90 1.16 -8.73
C THR A 169 23.43 1.55 -8.63
N ARG A 170 22.63 1.02 -9.55
CA ARG A 170 21.17 1.09 -9.54
C ARG A 170 20.63 -0.30 -9.79
N ARG A 171 20.01 -0.89 -8.77
CA ARG A 171 19.49 -2.26 -8.82
C ARG A 171 17.99 -2.25 -8.59
N TYR A 172 17.25 -2.69 -9.60
CA TYR A 172 15.81 -2.90 -9.52
C TYR A 172 15.50 -4.33 -9.11
N LEU A 173 14.69 -4.51 -8.06
CA LEU A 173 14.16 -5.80 -7.64
C LEU A 173 12.81 -6.03 -8.32
N ARG A 174 12.80 -6.95 -9.29
CA ARG A 174 11.64 -7.23 -10.14
C ARG A 174 10.50 -7.88 -9.36
N LEU A 175 9.27 -7.38 -9.56
CA LEU A 175 8.06 -8.08 -9.12
C LEU A 175 7.80 -9.27 -10.06
N THR A 176 7.89 -10.48 -9.52
CA THR A 176 7.66 -11.72 -10.30
C THR A 176 6.17 -11.89 -10.61
N SER A 177 5.83 -12.68 -11.63
CA SER A 177 4.43 -12.95 -11.99
C SER A 177 3.64 -13.56 -10.83
N GLN A 178 4.27 -14.45 -10.05
CA GLN A 178 3.66 -15.09 -8.89
C GLN A 178 3.39 -14.07 -7.75
N GLN A 179 4.38 -13.26 -7.39
CA GLN A 179 4.21 -12.23 -6.35
C GLN A 179 3.25 -11.13 -6.79
N ARG A 180 3.24 -10.75 -8.07
CA ARG A 180 2.23 -9.86 -8.65
C ARG A 180 0.82 -10.41 -8.45
N HIS A 181 0.59 -11.67 -8.83
CA HIS A 181 -0.73 -12.28 -8.70
C HIS A 181 -1.17 -12.30 -7.23
N ARG A 182 -0.31 -12.75 -6.31
CA ARG A 182 -0.59 -12.74 -4.87
C ARG A 182 -0.89 -11.36 -4.32
N LEU A 183 -0.14 -10.34 -4.75
CA LEU A 183 -0.34 -8.95 -4.34
C LEU A 183 -1.71 -8.43 -4.74
N LEU A 184 -2.08 -8.61 -6.01
CA LEU A 184 -3.35 -8.13 -6.53
C LEU A 184 -4.52 -8.93 -5.98
N SER A 185 -4.36 -10.26 -5.82
CA SER A 185 -5.36 -11.11 -5.17
C SER A 185 -5.58 -10.74 -3.71
N ALA A 186 -4.52 -10.43 -2.94
CA ALA A 186 -4.66 -10.00 -1.55
C ALA A 186 -5.47 -8.69 -1.45
N LEU A 187 -5.18 -7.72 -2.31
CA LEU A 187 -5.94 -6.46 -2.38
C LEU A 187 -7.40 -6.72 -2.80
N HIS A 188 -7.62 -7.56 -3.80
CA HIS A 188 -8.97 -7.89 -4.26
C HIS A 188 -9.81 -8.60 -3.20
N LEU A 189 -9.24 -9.57 -2.48
CA LEU A 189 -9.94 -10.25 -1.39
C LEU A 189 -10.30 -9.29 -0.25
N ILE A 190 -9.43 -8.31 0.04
CA ILE A 190 -9.73 -7.26 1.05
C ILE A 190 -10.85 -6.35 0.54
N ASP A 191 -10.82 -5.92 -0.72
CA ASP A 191 -11.91 -5.13 -1.32
C ASP A 191 -13.26 -5.86 -1.22
N GLN A 192 -13.30 -7.12 -1.63
CA GLN A 192 -14.49 -7.96 -1.55
C GLN A 192 -15.02 -8.11 -0.12
N LEU A 193 -14.12 -8.33 0.85
CA LEU A 193 -14.50 -8.39 2.26
C LEU A 193 -15.12 -7.08 2.72
N MET A 194 -14.48 -5.95 2.41
CA MET A 194 -14.96 -4.63 2.83
C MET A 194 -16.33 -4.30 2.22
N LYS A 195 -16.53 -4.62 0.94
CA LYS A 195 -17.83 -4.50 0.27
C LYS A 195 -18.89 -5.38 0.95
N LYS A 196 -18.56 -6.65 1.21
CA LYS A 196 -19.46 -7.59 1.88
C LYS A 196 -19.86 -7.15 3.29
N LEU A 197 -18.96 -6.51 4.05
CA LEU A 197 -19.24 -6.08 5.41
C LEU A 197 -20.02 -4.76 5.49
N PHE A 198 -19.89 -3.86 4.52
CA PHE A 198 -20.34 -2.47 4.66
C PHE A 198 -21.15 -1.88 3.49
N GLN A 199 -21.39 -2.67 2.43
CA GLN A 199 -22.21 -2.26 1.27
C GLN A 199 -23.43 -3.17 1.07
N GLN A 200 -23.94 -3.77 2.16
CA GLN A 200 -25.23 -4.47 2.17
C GLN A 200 -26.39 -3.49 2.20
#